data_AF-A0AA89C745-F1
#
_entry.id   AF-A0AA89C745-F1
#
_cell.length_a   1.000
_cell.length_b   1.000
_cell.length_c   1.000
_cell.angle_alpha   90.00
_cell.angle_beta   90.00
_cell.angle_gamma   90.00
#
_symmetry.space_group_name_H-M   'P 1'
#
loop_
_entity.id
_entity.type
_entity.pdbx_description
1 polymer ?
#
loop_
_entity_poly.entity_id
_entity_poly.type
_entity_poly.pdbx_seq_one_letter_code
_entity_poly.pdbx_strand_id
1 'polypeptide(L)'
;MKKEIKSAVDFLSNILRISKRFTEDQISNFNSNLQNLLCLRYESHWFPEKPCKGSGFRCIRINHNMDPVIKEAGQYSGISESQLHSLLPKELTMWVDPHDVSYRIGENGSIGVLFESNSNTVQSSTQNSNSLIANEFDSKHQLPYSSTTCKGQFNNFSNMSREMNLKQLAAFVYS
;
A
#
# COMPACT_ATOMS: atom_id res chain seq x y z
N MET A 1 -4.04 1.40 13.88
CA MET A 1 -3.66 2.71 13.30
C MET A 1 -2.15 2.92 13.25
N LYS A 2 -1.43 3.00 14.39
CA LYS A 2 -0.01 3.39 14.39
C LYS A 2 0.90 2.44 13.59
N LYS A 3 0.67 1.12 13.64
CA LYS A 3 1.48 0.13 12.91
C LYS A 3 1.27 0.24 11.40
N GLU A 4 0.03 0.47 11.00
CA GLU A 4 -0.41 0.63 9.62
C GLU A 4 0.15 1.92 9.02
N ILE A 5 0.03 3.05 9.75
CA ILE A 5 0.66 4.31 9.36
C ILE A 5 2.17 4.14 9.25
N LYS A 6 2.83 3.52 10.24
CA LYS A 6 4.27 3.30 10.20
C LYS A 6 4.69 2.51 8.95
N SER A 7 4.00 1.41 8.64
CA SER A 7 4.28 0.59 7.45
C SER A 7 4.17 1.41 6.15
N ALA A 8 3.11 2.20 6.01
CA ALA A 8 2.91 3.09 4.86
C ALA A 8 4.04 4.14 4.73
N VAL A 9 4.39 4.78 5.84
CA VAL A 9 5.39 5.85 5.85
C VAL A 9 6.80 5.31 5.66
N ASP A 10 7.14 4.17 6.26
CA ASP A 10 8.42 3.50 6.06
C ASP A 10 8.65 3.16 4.58
N PHE A 11 7.62 2.67 3.88
CA PHE A 11 7.70 2.40 2.44
C PHE A 11 8.07 3.67 1.65
N LEU A 12 7.38 4.79 1.90
CA LEU A 12 7.67 6.06 1.23
C LEU A 12 9.06 6.59 1.59
N SER A 13 9.45 6.55 2.87
CA SER A 13 10.78 6.95 3.33
C SER A 13 11.88 6.08 2.73
N ASN A 14 11.63 4.79 2.51
CA ASN A 14 12.62 3.88 1.92
C ASN A 14 12.90 4.23 0.45
N ILE A 15 11.89 4.65 -0.32
CA ILE A 15 12.08 5.16 -1.68
C ILE A 15 13.03 6.37 -1.67
N LEU A 16 12.83 7.31 -0.73
CA LEU A 16 13.70 8.47 -0.59
C LEU A 16 15.13 8.07 -0.16
N ARG A 17 15.26 7.11 0.75
CA ARG A 17 16.56 6.60 1.22
C ARG A 17 17.36 5.95 0.10
N ILE A 18 16.73 5.09 -0.69
CA ILE A 18 17.37 4.38 -1.80
C ILE A 18 17.86 5.36 -2.89
N SER A 19 17.21 6.52 -3.03
CA SER A 19 17.66 7.55 -3.97
C SER A 19 19.05 8.11 -3.66
N LYS A 20 19.52 8.00 -2.40
CA LYS A 20 20.77 8.59 -1.89
C LYS A 20 20.90 10.10 -2.13
N ARG A 21 19.76 10.80 -2.29
CA ARG A 21 19.72 12.26 -2.55
C ARG A 21 19.52 13.11 -1.29
N PHE A 22 19.17 12.50 -0.17
CA PHE A 22 18.87 13.19 1.08
C PHE A 22 19.68 12.61 2.24
N THR A 23 19.87 13.40 3.29
CA THR A 23 20.51 12.93 4.52
C THR A 23 19.55 12.05 5.33
N GLU A 24 20.09 11.20 6.22
CA GLU A 24 19.24 10.42 7.12
C GLU A 24 18.40 11.31 8.03
N ASP A 25 18.88 12.49 8.44
CA ASP A 25 18.10 13.44 9.21
C ASP A 25 16.89 13.96 8.43
N GLN A 26 17.05 14.31 7.15
CA GLN A 26 15.93 14.73 6.30
C GLN A 26 14.90 13.60 6.14
N ILE A 27 15.37 12.37 5.94
CA ILE A 27 14.50 11.20 5.77
C ILE A 27 13.77 10.87 7.08
N SER A 28 14.48 10.94 8.21
CA SER A 28 13.92 10.71 9.56
C SER A 28 12.88 11.77 9.94
N ASN A 29 13.16 13.04 9.62
CA ASN A 29 12.20 14.13 9.79
C ASN A 29 10.97 13.93 8.90
N PHE A 30 11.16 13.56 7.62
CA PHE A 30 10.05 13.28 6.70
C PHE A 30 9.18 12.13 7.23
N ASN A 31 9.80 11.06 7.68
CA ASN A 31 9.13 9.90 8.26
C ASN A 31 8.30 10.32 9.50
N SER A 32 8.93 11.00 10.45
CA SER A 32 8.27 11.41 11.71
C SER A 32 7.13 12.39 11.47
N ASN A 33 7.35 13.40 10.62
CA ASN A 33 6.34 14.40 10.26
C ASN A 33 5.15 13.76 9.56
N LEU A 34 5.38 12.87 8.57
CA LEU A 34 4.30 12.21 7.85
C LEU A 34 3.48 11.30 8.77
N GLN A 35 4.13 10.55 9.68
CA GLN A 35 3.40 9.74 10.66
C GLN A 35 2.48 10.61 11.55
N ASN A 36 2.97 11.75 12.03
CA ASN A 36 2.19 12.65 12.88
C ASN A 36 1.00 13.26 12.14
N LEU A 37 1.22 13.77 10.92
CA LEU A 37 0.17 14.35 10.10
C LEU A 37 -0.92 13.32 9.75
N LEU A 38 -0.53 12.08 9.42
CA LEU A 38 -1.49 11.01 9.15
C LEU A 38 -2.25 10.58 10.41
N CYS A 39 -1.59 10.51 11.57
CA CYS A 39 -2.27 10.22 12.83
C CYS A 39 -3.36 11.25 13.13
N LEU A 40 -3.03 12.54 13.00
CA LEU A 40 -3.98 13.63 13.20
C LEU A 40 -5.12 13.57 12.17
N ARG A 41 -4.78 13.36 10.90
CA ARG A 41 -5.78 13.29 9.82
C ARG A 41 -6.77 12.14 10.04
N TYR A 42 -6.31 10.99 10.52
CA TYR A 42 -7.12 9.77 10.59
C TYR A 42 -7.91 9.62 11.89
N GLU A 43 -7.66 10.45 12.90
CA GLU A 43 -8.21 10.29 14.26
C GLU A 43 -9.73 10.06 14.29
N SER A 44 -10.51 10.88 13.58
CA SER A 44 -11.98 10.78 13.49
C SER A 44 -12.48 9.88 12.36
N HIS A 45 -11.56 9.30 11.59
CA HIS A 45 -11.85 8.51 10.39
C HIS A 45 -11.25 7.11 10.48
N TRP A 46 -10.99 6.58 11.67
CA TRP A 46 -10.43 5.24 11.89
C TRP A 46 -11.47 4.33 12.54
N PHE A 47 -11.92 3.29 11.83
CA PHE A 47 -12.99 2.38 12.29
C PHE A 47 -12.52 0.91 12.23
N PRO A 48 -11.85 0.38 13.26
CA PRO A 48 -11.33 -0.99 13.28
C PRO A 48 -12.39 -2.06 13.00
N GLU A 49 -13.61 -1.87 13.50
CA GLU A 49 -14.73 -2.80 13.35
C GLU A 49 -15.33 -2.76 11.93
N LYS A 50 -15.04 -1.71 11.17
CA LYS A 50 -15.47 -1.54 9.77
C LYS A 50 -14.31 -0.99 8.94
N PRO A 51 -13.26 -1.77 8.65
CA PRO A 51 -12.01 -1.27 8.07
C PRO A 51 -12.20 -0.45 6.79
N CYS A 52 -13.14 -0.87 5.93
CA CYS A 52 -13.44 -0.19 4.66
C CYS A 52 -14.06 1.21 4.86
N LYS A 53 -14.72 1.47 6.00
CA LYS A 53 -15.35 2.77 6.28
C LYS A 53 -14.27 3.84 6.36
N GLY A 54 -14.37 4.87 5.53
CA GLY A 54 -13.38 5.96 5.47
C GLY A 54 -12.10 5.62 4.71
N SER A 55 -11.99 4.45 4.08
CA SER A 55 -10.78 4.06 3.32
C SER A 55 -10.41 5.08 2.23
N GLY A 56 -11.40 5.59 1.47
CA GLY A 56 -11.16 6.64 0.48
C GLY A 56 -10.63 7.96 1.06
N PHE A 57 -11.03 8.32 2.30
CA PHE A 57 -10.52 9.51 2.98
C PHE A 57 -9.07 9.34 3.46
N ARG A 58 -8.73 8.12 3.88
CA ARG A 58 -7.37 7.72 4.32
C ARG A 58 -6.48 7.28 3.15
N CYS A 59 -6.98 7.30 1.93
CA CYS A 59 -6.19 6.95 0.77
C CYS A 59 -5.13 8.04 0.54
N ILE A 60 -3.88 7.61 0.38
CA ILE A 60 -2.78 8.48 -0.04
C ILE A 60 -2.64 8.31 -1.55
N ARG A 61 -2.69 9.41 -2.30
CA ARG A 61 -2.68 9.34 -3.78
C ARG A 61 -1.69 10.33 -4.39
N ILE A 62 -0.84 9.81 -5.25
CA ILE A 62 0.05 10.58 -6.12
C ILE A 62 -0.37 10.34 -7.57
N ASN A 63 -0.60 11.40 -8.31
CA ASN A 63 -0.83 11.38 -9.75
C ASN A 63 -0.12 12.59 -10.38
N HIS A 64 -0.81 13.37 -11.21
CA HIS A 64 -0.36 14.70 -11.63
C HIS A 64 -0.06 15.63 -10.44
N ASN A 65 -0.73 15.43 -9.31
CA ASN A 65 -0.55 16.19 -8.08
C ASN A 65 0.03 15.30 -6.96
N MET A 66 0.85 15.91 -6.09
CA MET A 66 1.30 15.28 -4.85
C MET A 66 0.16 15.22 -3.84
N ASP A 67 0.11 14.15 -3.05
CA ASP A 67 -0.78 14.10 -1.88
C ASP A 67 -0.45 15.29 -0.94
N PRO A 68 -1.43 16.10 -0.50
CA PRO A 68 -1.17 17.26 0.34
C PRO A 68 -0.40 16.94 1.61
N VAL A 69 -0.63 15.77 2.22
CA VAL A 69 0.04 15.38 3.46
C VAL A 69 1.50 15.01 3.20
N ILE A 70 1.79 14.35 2.08
CA ILE A 70 3.17 14.06 1.65
C ILE A 70 3.91 15.36 1.34
N LYS A 71 3.26 16.28 0.62
CA LYS A 71 3.82 17.61 0.30
C LYS A 71 4.20 18.36 1.57
N GLU A 72 3.29 18.43 2.54
CA GLU A 72 3.51 19.11 3.81
C GLU A 72 4.65 18.46 4.63
N ALA A 73 4.67 17.14 4.72
CA ALA A 73 5.77 16.42 5.38
C ALA A 73 7.13 16.68 4.70
N GLY A 74 7.16 16.78 3.37
CA GLY A 74 8.35 17.17 2.60
C GLY A 74 8.84 18.57 2.99
N GLN A 75 7.93 19.54 3.03
CA GLN A 75 8.24 20.93 3.38
C GLN A 75 8.86 21.04 4.78
N TYR A 76 8.29 20.39 5.80
CA TYR A 76 8.85 20.38 7.15
C TYR A 76 10.22 19.68 7.25
N SER A 77 10.60 18.93 6.23
CA SER A 77 11.84 18.13 6.22
C SER A 77 12.88 18.69 5.25
N GLY A 78 12.64 19.87 4.68
CA GLY A 78 13.53 20.50 3.70
C GLY A 78 13.60 19.75 2.37
N ILE A 79 12.54 19.00 2.01
CA ILE A 79 12.41 18.28 0.74
C ILE A 79 11.31 18.96 -0.08
N SER A 80 11.68 19.54 -1.22
CA SER A 80 10.71 20.22 -2.07
C SER A 80 9.75 19.23 -2.76
N GLU A 81 8.55 19.71 -3.08
CA GLU A 81 7.54 18.94 -3.82
C GLU A 81 8.07 18.43 -5.17
N SER A 82 8.88 19.22 -5.89
CA SER A 82 9.49 18.80 -7.16
C SER A 82 10.49 17.66 -6.97
N GLN A 83 11.29 17.69 -5.89
CA GLN A 83 12.19 16.60 -5.54
C GLN A 83 11.39 15.32 -5.20
N LEU A 84 10.34 15.43 -4.38
CA LEU A 84 9.44 14.31 -4.08
C LEU A 84 8.83 13.72 -5.35
N HIS A 85 8.28 14.55 -6.23
CA HIS A 85 7.72 14.11 -7.51
C HIS A 85 8.75 13.45 -8.43
N SER A 86 10.03 13.84 -8.34
CA SER A 86 11.09 13.23 -9.17
C SER A 86 11.49 11.82 -8.70
N LEU A 87 11.13 11.45 -7.47
CA LEU A 87 11.58 10.21 -6.82
C LEU A 87 10.44 9.23 -6.51
N LEU A 88 9.29 9.73 -6.09
CA LEU A 88 8.11 8.91 -5.82
C LEU A 88 7.46 8.46 -7.14
N PRO A 89 6.75 7.31 -7.14
CA PRO A 89 6.02 6.86 -8.31
C PRO A 89 5.04 7.92 -8.81
N LYS A 90 4.99 8.13 -10.13
CA LYS A 90 4.11 9.13 -10.75
C LYS A 90 2.63 8.83 -10.54
N GLU A 91 2.31 7.56 -10.39
CA GLU A 91 0.95 7.08 -10.12
C GLU A 91 1.03 6.10 -8.96
N LEU A 92 0.65 6.55 -7.79
CA LEU A 92 0.58 5.74 -6.57
C LEU A 92 -0.80 5.91 -5.96
N THR A 93 -1.43 4.81 -5.61
CA THR A 93 -2.60 4.79 -4.73
C THR A 93 -2.28 3.86 -3.57
N MET A 94 -2.37 4.34 -2.35
CA MET A 94 -2.09 3.57 -1.14
C MET A 94 -3.26 3.67 -0.18
N TRP A 95 -3.76 2.52 0.27
CA TRP A 95 -4.81 2.40 1.26
C TRP A 95 -4.18 2.07 2.61
N VAL A 96 -4.46 2.92 3.60
CA VAL A 96 -4.01 2.75 4.98
C VAL A 96 -5.24 2.51 5.83
N ASP A 97 -5.60 1.24 5.97
CA ASP A 97 -6.83 0.80 6.60
C ASP A 97 -6.53 0.00 7.87
N PRO A 98 -7.48 -0.12 8.81
CA PRO A 98 -7.32 -1.03 9.92
C PRO A 98 -6.98 -2.44 9.44
N HIS A 99 -5.90 -2.99 9.98
CA HIS A 99 -5.41 -4.34 9.69
C HIS A 99 -4.84 -4.59 8.27
N ASP A 100 -4.93 -3.64 7.32
CA ASP A 100 -4.41 -3.77 5.95
C ASP A 100 -3.76 -2.46 5.49
N VAL A 101 -2.53 -2.55 5.00
CA VAL A 101 -1.89 -1.50 4.21
C VAL A 101 -1.51 -2.09 2.88
N SER A 102 -2.04 -1.50 1.82
CA SER A 102 -1.82 -1.96 0.46
C SER A 102 -1.67 -0.80 -0.49
N TYR A 103 -1.06 -1.06 -1.64
CA TYR A 103 -0.79 -0.04 -2.63
C TYR A 103 -0.91 -0.57 -4.05
N ARG A 104 -1.03 0.36 -4.99
CA ARG A 104 -0.98 0.13 -6.43
C ARG A 104 -0.09 1.20 -7.05
N ILE A 105 0.82 0.79 -7.92
CA ILE A 105 1.64 1.70 -8.75
C ILE A 105 1.17 1.60 -10.20
N GLY A 106 0.82 2.73 -10.79
CA GLY A 106 0.18 2.80 -12.11
C GLY A 106 -1.33 2.53 -12.04
N GLU A 107 -2.08 3.04 -13.01
CA GLU A 107 -3.53 2.80 -13.11
C GLU A 107 -3.86 1.30 -13.22
N ASN A 108 -3.03 0.57 -13.98
CA ASN A 108 -3.17 -0.87 -14.23
C ASN A 108 -2.22 -1.74 -13.39
N GLY A 109 -1.67 -1.20 -12.30
CA GLY A 109 -0.75 -1.92 -11.42
C GLY A 109 -1.41 -3.08 -10.67
N SER A 110 -0.62 -4.08 -10.30
CA SER A 110 -1.03 -5.06 -9.30
C SER A 110 -1.10 -4.44 -7.91
N ILE A 111 -1.85 -5.07 -7.01
CA ILE A 111 -1.92 -4.67 -5.61
C ILE A 111 -0.75 -5.31 -4.85
N GLY A 112 0.10 -4.48 -4.25
CA GLY A 112 1.08 -4.90 -3.25
C GLY A 112 0.52 -4.74 -1.84
N VAL A 113 0.94 -5.61 -0.92
CA VAL A 113 0.59 -5.55 0.51
C VAL A 113 1.84 -5.20 1.32
N LEU A 114 1.75 -4.17 2.15
CA LEU A 114 2.84 -3.71 3.04
C LEU A 114 2.62 -4.14 4.48
N PHE A 115 1.37 -4.31 4.88
CA PHE A 115 0.99 -4.75 6.22
C PHE A 115 -0.32 -5.50 6.15
N GLU A 116 -0.36 -6.64 6.82
CA GLU A 116 -1.59 -7.38 7.10
C GLU A 116 -1.52 -7.88 8.53
N SER A 117 -2.50 -7.54 9.34
CA SER A 117 -2.61 -8.07 10.70
C SER A 117 -3.41 -9.36 10.65
N ASN A 118 -2.75 -10.51 10.89
CA ASN A 118 -3.40 -11.79 11.06
C ASN A 118 -4.43 -11.71 12.19
N SER A 119 -5.69 -11.50 11.83
CA SER A 119 -6.84 -11.50 12.73
C SER A 119 -7.74 -12.71 12.44
N ASN A 120 -7.14 -13.86 12.14
CA ASN A 120 -7.82 -15.15 12.01
C ASN A 120 -7.05 -16.26 12.74
N THR A 121 -7.16 -16.29 14.07
CA THR A 121 -7.20 -17.59 14.77
C THR A 121 -8.64 -18.09 14.69
N VAL A 122 -9.04 -18.60 13.53
CA VAL A 122 -10.16 -19.54 13.44
C VAL A 122 -9.58 -20.82 12.87
N GLN A 123 -9.43 -21.80 13.74
CA GLN A 123 -9.05 -23.17 13.41
C GLN A 123 -9.96 -23.68 12.29
N SER A 124 -9.41 -23.82 11.09
CA SER A 124 -9.98 -24.74 10.10
C SER A 124 -9.33 -26.09 10.36
N SER A 125 -9.97 -26.89 11.20
CA SER A 125 -9.69 -28.32 11.31
C SER A 125 -10.10 -29.00 10.00
N THR A 126 -9.17 -29.12 9.06
CA THR A 126 -9.37 -29.99 7.90
C THR A 126 -8.85 -31.37 8.27
N GLN A 127 -9.78 -32.25 8.68
CA GLN A 127 -9.53 -33.68 8.75
C GLN A 127 -9.23 -34.19 7.34
N ASN A 128 -7.99 -34.64 7.12
CA ASN A 128 -7.61 -35.34 5.89
C ASN A 128 -8.20 -36.76 5.93
N SER A 129 -9.20 -37.01 5.09
CA SER A 129 -9.52 -38.34 4.61
C SER A 129 -9.15 -38.41 3.13
N ASN A 130 -8.16 -39.24 2.82
CA ASN A 130 -7.67 -39.52 1.47
C ASN A 130 -8.76 -40.18 0.62
N SER A 131 -9.02 -39.65 -0.57
CA SER A 131 -9.27 -40.49 -1.75
C SER A 131 -9.00 -39.72 -3.04
N LEU A 132 -8.23 -40.38 -3.92
CA LEU A 132 -7.83 -39.96 -5.26
C LEU A 132 -8.97 -40.22 -6.25
N ILE A 133 -9.34 -39.25 -7.10
CA ILE A 133 -9.72 -39.47 -8.52
C ILE A 133 -9.37 -38.22 -9.33
N ALA A 134 -8.65 -38.43 -10.43
CA ALA A 134 -8.27 -37.44 -11.43
C ALA A 134 -9.44 -37.10 -12.37
N ASN A 135 -9.52 -35.84 -12.83
CA ASN A 135 -9.98 -35.48 -14.18
C ASN A 135 -9.58 -34.03 -14.52
N GLU A 136 -8.92 -33.87 -15.66
CA GLU A 136 -8.68 -32.60 -16.35
C GLU A 136 -10.01 -31.88 -16.63
N PHE A 137 -10.09 -30.58 -16.33
CA PHE A 137 -10.83 -29.63 -17.15
C PHE A 137 -10.32 -28.20 -16.92
N ASP A 138 -10.06 -27.54 -18.05
CA ASP A 138 -9.66 -26.15 -18.26
C ASP A 138 -10.47 -25.13 -17.44
N SER A 139 -9.80 -24.27 -16.66
CA SER A 139 -10.33 -22.98 -16.20
C SER A 139 -9.28 -22.16 -15.42
N LYS A 140 -8.99 -20.96 -15.96
CA LYS A 140 -8.48 -19.74 -15.29
C LYS A 140 -8.32 -19.85 -13.77
N HIS A 141 -7.09 -20.06 -13.29
CA HIS A 141 -6.75 -19.81 -11.89
C HIS A 141 -6.68 -18.29 -11.64
N GLN A 142 -7.84 -17.67 -11.45
CA GLN A 142 -7.93 -16.52 -10.54
C GLN A 142 -7.73 -17.08 -9.13
N LEU A 143 -6.64 -16.66 -8.48
CA LEU A 143 -6.50 -16.82 -7.03
C LEU A 143 -7.76 -16.23 -6.37
N PRO A 144 -8.38 -16.93 -5.41
CA PRO A 144 -9.53 -16.41 -4.71
C PRO A 144 -9.03 -15.30 -3.79
N TYR A 145 -8.97 -14.07 -4.30
CA TYR A 145 -8.89 -12.90 -3.44
C TYR A 145 -10.15 -12.89 -2.61
N SER A 146 -10.01 -13.18 -1.31
CA SER A 146 -11.13 -13.19 -0.38
C SER A 146 -11.84 -11.84 -0.48
N SER A 147 -13.16 -11.92 -0.65
CA SER A 147 -14.09 -10.80 -0.78
C SER A 147 -14.23 -9.93 0.48
N THR A 148 -13.23 -9.98 1.37
CA THR A 148 -13.16 -9.30 2.66
C THR A 148 -12.35 -8.00 2.61
N THR A 149 -11.71 -7.68 1.48
CA THR A 149 -10.93 -6.45 1.33
C THR A 149 -11.76 -5.33 0.69
N CYS A 150 -11.58 -4.09 1.17
CA CYS A 150 -12.13 -2.84 0.61
C CYS A 150 -11.86 -2.63 -0.91
N LYS A 151 -10.98 -3.48 -1.47
CA LYS A 151 -10.44 -3.49 -2.83
C LYS A 151 -11.49 -3.86 -3.88
N GLY A 152 -12.52 -4.63 -3.51
CA GLY A 152 -13.56 -5.12 -4.43
C GLY A 152 -14.46 -4.05 -5.07
N GLN A 153 -14.45 -2.81 -4.56
CA GLN A 153 -15.32 -1.73 -5.06
C GLN A 153 -14.68 -0.87 -6.17
N PHE A 154 -13.41 -1.09 -6.52
CA PHE A 154 -12.66 -0.18 -7.42
C PHE A 154 -12.17 -0.81 -8.73
N ASN A 155 -12.39 -2.11 -8.98
CA ASN A 155 -11.92 -2.77 -10.20
C ASN A 155 -13.08 -3.02 -11.17
N ASN A 156 -13.27 -2.11 -12.11
CA ASN A 156 -13.82 -2.43 -13.43
C ASN A 156 -12.96 -1.73 -14.50
N PHE A 157 -12.75 -2.46 -15.60
CA PHE A 157 -12.00 -2.13 -16.81
C PHE A 157 -10.57 -2.69 -16.92
N SER A 158 -10.30 -3.14 -18.14
CA SER A 158 -9.55 -4.33 -18.51
C SER A 158 -8.25 -4.03 -19.25
N ASN A 159 -7.29 -4.95 -19.12
CA ASN A 159 -6.20 -5.35 -20.02
C ASN A 159 -5.67 -4.34 -21.06
N MET A 160 -4.39 -3.95 -20.95
CA MET A 160 -3.27 -4.44 -21.78
C MET A 160 -2.03 -3.53 -21.65
N SER A 161 -0.90 -4.16 -21.31
CA SER A 161 0.51 -3.84 -21.61
C SER A 161 1.09 -2.43 -21.40
N ARG A 162 2.06 -2.33 -20.47
CA ARG A 162 3.48 -2.04 -20.78
C ARG A 162 4.38 -2.32 -19.57
N GLU A 163 5.46 -3.06 -19.78
CA GLU A 163 6.48 -3.38 -18.79
C GLU A 163 7.15 -2.10 -18.27
N MET A 164 6.92 -1.77 -17.00
CA MET A 164 7.91 -1.07 -16.18
C MET A 164 8.68 -2.13 -15.37
N ASN A 165 10.00 -1.95 -15.29
CA ASN A 165 10.98 -2.92 -14.83
C ASN A 165 10.71 -3.43 -13.39
N LEU A 166 9.92 -4.51 -13.29
CA LEU A 166 9.51 -5.20 -12.07
C LEU A 166 10.69 -5.65 -11.19
N LYS A 167 11.90 -5.80 -11.77
CA LYS A 167 13.10 -6.16 -10.99
C LYS A 167 13.53 -5.05 -10.05
N GLN A 168 13.29 -3.79 -10.41
CA GLN A 168 13.61 -2.67 -9.55
C GLN A 168 12.60 -2.62 -8.40
N LEU A 169 11.29 -2.78 -8.67
CA LEU A 169 10.24 -2.79 -7.63
C LEU A 169 10.39 -3.96 -6.62
N ALA A 170 10.74 -5.15 -7.10
CA ALA A 170 10.97 -6.32 -6.25
C ALA A 170 12.11 -6.11 -5.23
N ALA A 171 13.12 -5.31 -5.56
CA ALA A 171 14.17 -4.93 -4.62
C ALA A 171 13.65 -4.02 -3.47
N PHE A 172 12.56 -3.27 -3.67
CA PHE A 172 11.98 -2.38 -2.65
C PHE A 172 11.08 -3.09 -1.63
N VAL A 173 10.66 -4.33 -1.87
CA VAL A 173 9.74 -5.09 -1.00
C VAL A 173 10.46 -6.16 -0.17
N TYR A 174 11.65 -6.60 -0.58
CA TYR A 174 12.35 -7.76 0.01
C TYR A 174 13.77 -7.46 0.55
N SER A 175 14.07 -6.22 0.97
CA SER A 175 15.35 -5.89 1.62
C SER A 175 15.21 -5.42 3.07
#